data_AF-A0A1J1LHC1-F1
#
_entry.id   AF-A0A1J1LHC1-F1
#
_cell.length_a   1.000
_cell.length_b   1.000
_cell.length_c   1.000
_cell.angle_alpha   90.00
_cell.angle_beta   90.00
_cell.angle_gamma   90.00
#
_symmetry.space_group_name_H-M   'P 1'
#
loop_
_entity.id
_entity.type
_entity.pdbx_description
1 polymer ?
#
loop_
_entity_poly.entity_id
_entity_poly.type
_entity_poly.pdbx_seq_one_letter_code
_entity_poly.pdbx_strand_id
1 'polypeptide(L)' 'MLRQSDVARILGVSHQRVSQLRLRHRIEFAWDEDLRTWVTTPEEVERFLECRAKRSALVYHQEPSLSIVRSTRE' A
#
# COMPACT_ATOMS: atom_id res chain seq x y z
N MET A 1 -3.73 18.48 -6.92
CA MET A 1 -3.90 17.15 -7.55
C MET A 1 -2.53 16.56 -7.82
N LEU A 2 -2.38 15.25 -7.64
CA LEU A 2 -1.11 14.52 -7.78
C LEU A 2 -1.14 13.63 -9.03
N ARG A 3 -0.12 13.71 -9.88
CA ARG A 3 0.03 12.79 -11.01
C ARG A 3 0.62 11.47 -10.52
N GLN A 4 0.56 10.43 -11.36
CA GLN A 4 1.16 9.14 -11.04
C GLN A 4 2.64 9.23 -10.65
N SER A 5 3.40 10.13 -11.27
CA SER A 5 4.81 10.38 -10.94
C SER A 5 5.00 10.95 -9.54
N ASP A 6 4.12 11.85 -9.12
CA ASP A 6 4.17 12.45 -7.78
C ASP A 6 3.82 11.39 -6.73
N VAL A 7 2.78 10.58 -7.01
CA VAL A 7 2.39 9.45 -6.16
C VAL A 7 3.52 8.42 -6.04
N ALA A 8 4.22 8.12 -7.14
CA ALA A 8 5.37 7.22 -7.15
C ALA A 8 6.49 7.73 -6.22
N ARG A 9 6.78 9.03 -6.28
CA ARG A 9 7.76 9.69 -5.41
C ARG A 9 7.33 9.66 -3.94
N ILE A 10 6.07 9.99 -3.64
CA ILE A 10 5.54 10.01 -2.27
C ILE A 10 5.56 8.61 -1.65
N LEU A 11 5.14 7.59 -2.40
CA LEU A 11 5.08 6.21 -1.93
C LEU A 11 6.44 5.51 -1.95
N GLY A 12 7.47 6.10 -2.56
CA GLY A 12 8.78 5.50 -2.76
C GLY A 12 8.75 4.24 -3.62
N VAL A 13 7.89 4.20 -4.65
CA VAL A 13 7.69 3.03 -5.52
C VAL A 13 7.84 3.39 -7.00
N SER A 14 7.98 2.39 -7.87
CA SER A 14 8.04 2.61 -9.32
C SER A 14 6.69 3.04 -9.90
N HIS A 15 6.72 3.72 -11.05
CA HIS A 15 5.51 4.09 -11.79
C HIS A 15 4.66 2.86 -12.17
N GLN A 16 5.29 1.75 -12.57
CA GLN A 16 4.58 0.50 -12.83
C GLN A 16 3.78 0.03 -11.62
N ARG A 17 4.34 0.19 -10.40
CA ARG A 17 3.64 -0.17 -9.17
C ARG A 17 2.43 0.73 -8.93
N VAL A 18 2.55 2.04 -9.16
CA VAL A 18 1.41 2.97 -9.08
C VAL A 18 0.32 2.59 -10.09
N SER A 19 0.69 2.25 -11.33
CA SER A 19 -0.27 1.77 -12.33
C SER A 19 -1.01 0.52 -11.89
N GLN A 20 -0.33 -0.44 -11.26
CA GLN A 20 -0.97 -1.63 -10.69
C GLN A 20 -1.91 -1.27 -9.54
N LEU A 21 -1.53 -0.34 -8.66
CA LEU A 21 -2.38 0.11 -7.55
C LEU A 21 -3.67 0.74 -8.08
N ARG A 22 -3.58 1.56 -9.13
CA ARG A 22 -4.73 2.11 -9.84
C ARG A 22 -5.62 1.02 -10.44
N LEU A 23 -5.04 0.10 -11.23
CA LEU A 23 -5.79 -0.98 -11.89
C LEU A 23 -6.48 -1.93 -10.89
N ARG A 24 -5.89 -2.09 -9.71
CA ARG A 24 -6.47 -2.90 -8.62
C ARG A 24 -7.40 -2.10 -7.70
N HIS A 25 -7.75 -0.87 -8.06
CA HIS A 25 -8.61 0.02 -7.27
C HIS A 25 -8.15 0.16 -5.81
N ARG A 26 -6.83 0.19 -5.59
CA ARG A 26 -6.26 0.37 -4.24
C ARG A 26 -6.07 1.84 -3.88
N ILE A 27 -5.97 2.70 -4.89
CA ILE A 27 -5.90 4.16 -4.79
C ILE A 27 -6.81 4.66 -5.90
N GLU A 28 -7.74 5.56 -5.58
CA GLU A 28 -8.61 6.15 -6.58
C GLU A 28 -7.87 7.19 -7.43
N PHE A 29 -8.00 7.06 -8.74
CA PHE A 29 -7.53 8.04 -9.70
C PHE A 29 -8.71 8.48 -10.56
N ALA A 30 -8.82 9.79 -10.78
CA ALA A 30 -9.74 10.38 -11.73
C ALA A 30 -8.97 10.76 -13.00
N TRP A 31 -9.64 10.68 -14.15
CA TRP A 31 -9.13 11.27 -15.38
C TRP A 31 -9.37 12.78 -15.32
N ASP A 32 -8.30 13.56 -15.45
CA ASP A 32 -8.37 15.01 -15.55
C ASP A 32 -8.30 15.40 -17.02
N GLU A 33 -9.37 16.04 -17.52
CA GLU A 33 -9.49 16.41 -18.94
C GLU A 33 -8.56 17.57 -19.33
N ASP A 34 -8.29 18.50 -18.41
CA ASP A 34 -7.45 19.67 -18.66
C ASP A 34 -5.97 19.26 -18.81
N LEU A 35 -5.51 18.41 -17.90
CA LEU A 35 -4.15 17.88 -17.88
C LEU A 35 -4.00 16.62 -18.76
N ARG A 36 -5.11 16.09 -19.29
CA ARG A 36 -5.18 14.85 -20.10
C ARG A 36 -4.42 13.69 -19.45
N THR A 37 -4.59 13.53 -18.14
CA THR A 37 -3.86 12.51 -17.36
C THR A 37 -4.67 12.01 -16.16
N TRP A 38 -4.29 10.83 -15.65
CA TRP A 38 -4.80 10.33 -14.38
C TRP A 38 -4.18 11.08 -13.21
N VAL A 39 -5.03 11.62 -12.34
CA VAL A 39 -4.65 12.33 -11.13
C VAL A 39 -5.37 11.76 -9.91
N THR A 40 -4.81 12.00 -8.74
CA THR A 40 -5.42 11.67 -7.45
C THR A 40 -5.30 12.85 -6.49
N THR A 41 -5.99 12.78 -5.36
CA THR A 41 -5.89 13.77 -4.28
C THR A 41 -4.85 13.34 -3.25
N PRO A 42 -4.17 14.27 -2.57
CA PRO A 42 -3.25 13.92 -1.49
C PRO A 42 -3.94 13.15 -0.36
N GLU A 43 -5.19 13.46 -0.05
CA GLU A 43 -6.03 12.78 0.95
C GLU A 43 -6.22 11.29 0.62
N GLU A 44 -6.39 10.95 -0.66
CA GLU A 44 -6.53 9.56 -1.10
C GLU A 44 -5.22 8.77 -0.93
N VAL A 45 -4.08 9.42 -1.17
CA VAL A 45 -2.75 8.84 -0.95
C VAL A 45 -2.49 8.64 0.53
N GLU A 46 -2.88 9.59 1.38
CA GLU A 46 -2.78 9.49 2.83
C GLU A 46 -3.64 8.35 3.38
N ARG A 47 -4.91 8.26 2.97
CA ARG A 47 -5.82 7.15 3.29
C ARG A 47 -5.20 5.80 2.95
N PHE A 48 -4.58 5.69 1.77
CA PHE A 48 -3.89 4.47 1.36
C PHE A 48 -2.72 4.11 2.29
N LEU A 49 -1.91 5.10 2.69
CA LEU A 49 -0.78 4.90 3.61
C LEU A 49 -1.25 4.44 4.99
N GLU A 50 -2.30 5.05 5.54
CA GLU A 50 -2.91 4.62 6.81
C GLU A 50 -3.44 3.18 6.73
N CYS A 51 -4.16 2.83 5.67
CA CYS A 51 -4.64 1.47 5.44
C CYS A 51 -3.50 0.47 5.22
N ARG A 52 -2.37 0.90 4.66
CA ARG A 52 -1.16 0.07 4.52
C ARG A 52 -0.51 -0.15 5.90
N ALA A 53 -0.39 0.88 6.72
CA ALA A 53 0.17 0.78 8.06
C ALA A 53 -0.66 -0.16 8.95
N LYS A 54 -1.99 -0.02 8.96
CA LYS A 54 -2.91 -0.89 9.72
C LYS A 54 -2.77 -2.38 9.33
N ARG A 55 -2.66 -2.67 8.03
CA ARG A 55 -2.42 -4.05 7.54
C ARG A 55 -1.06 -4.59 7.94
N SER A 56 -0.04 -3.74 8.00
CA SER A 56 1.30 -4.12 8.42
C SER A 56 1.33 -4.43 9.93
N ALA A 57 0.63 -3.63 10.73
CA ALA A 57 0.51 -3.85 12.18
C ALA A 57 -0.19 -5.19 12.52
N LEU A 58 -1.18 -5.60 11.73
CA LEU A 58 -1.86 -6.90 11.89
C LEU A 58 -0.93 -8.10 11.64
N VAL A 59 0.09 -7.96 10.80
CA VAL A 59 1.04 -9.06 10.53
C VAL A 59 2.05 -9.24 11.68
N TYR A 60 2.32 -8.20 12.47
CA TYR A 60 3.25 -8.25 13.61
C TYR A 60 2.62 -8.78 14.91
N HIS A 61 1.31 -9.02 14.96
CA HIS A 61 0.63 -9.62 16.13
C HIS A 61 0.46 -11.14 16.03
N GLN A 62 1.12 -11.80 15.08
CA GLN A 62 1.25 -13.25 15.11
C GLN A 62 2.52 -13.59 15.92
N GLU A 63 2.34 -13.70 17.23
CA GLU A 63 3.39 -14.20 18.13
C GLU A 63 3.98 -15.50 17.56
N PRO A 64 5.31 -15.63 17.44
CA PRO A 64 5.91 -16.94 17.28
C PRO A 64 5.67 -17.67 18.61
N SER A 65 4.64 -18.52 18.65
CA SER A 65 4.44 -19.45 19.76
C SER A 65 5.65 -20.38 19.81
N LEU A 66 6.63 -20.01 20.65
CA LEU A 66 7.76 -20.83 21.04
C LEU A 66 7.23 -21.98 21.90
N SER A 67 6.72 -23.01 21.25
CA SER A 67 6.52 -24.32 21.87
C SER A 67 7.77 -25.18 21.64
N ILE A 68 8.86 -24.84 22.31
CA ILE A 68 9.89 -25.84 22.63
C ILE A 68 9.28 -26.74 23.72
N VAL A 69 8.93 -27.97 23.35
CA VAL A 69 9.08 -29.13 24.24
C VAL A 69 9.66 -30.26 23.40
N ARG A 70 10.99 -30.39 23.45
CA ARG A 70 11.62 -31.69 23.25
C ARG A 70 11.30 -32.52 24.48
N SER A 71 10.54 -33.58 24.30
CA SER A 71 10.56 -34.72 25.22
C SER A 71 10.20 -35.98 24.43
N THR A 72 11.09 -36.36 23.52
CA THR A 72 11.16 -37.72 23.00
C THR A 72 11.70 -38.59 24.14
N ARG A 73 10.74 -39.27 24.74
CA ARG A 73 10.83 -40.50 25.50
C ARG A 73 11.73 -41.51 24.75
N GLU A 74 12.70 -42.10 25.45
CA GLU A 74 13.09 -43.52 25.45
C GLU A 74 14.28 -43.75 26.38
#